data_AF-A0A1B6JDQ2-F1
#
_entry.id   AF-A0A1B6JDQ2-F1
#
_cell.length_a   1.000
_cell.length_b   1.000
_cell.length_c   1.000
_cell.angle_alpha   90.00
_cell.angle_beta   90.00
_cell.angle_gamma   90.00
#
_symmetry.space_group_name_H-M   'P 1'
#
loop_
_entity.id
_entity.type
_entity.pdbx_description
1 polymer ?
#
loop_
_entity_poly.entity_id
_entity_poly.type
_entity_poly.pdbx_seq_one_letter_code
_entity_poly.pdbx_strand_id
1 'polypeptide(L)'
;MEPKIEPVGSPTLLGEGPYWDEETQTLYYIDVTKPILFSYKPETGAQHSAEIETGGPNERISFVIKIKDKKNKFVVSIKNRFTIVTWDGESPGPLTPQHLVDVE
;
A
#
# COMPACT_ATOMS: atom_id res chain seq x y z
N MET A 1 -28.20 -12.38 12.19
CA MET A 1 -27.62 -11.04 11.99
C MET A 1 -27.17 -11.00 10.55
N GLU A 2 -27.64 -10.03 9.77
CA GLU A 2 -27.25 -9.89 8.36
C GLU A 2 -25.95 -9.10 8.25
N PRO A 3 -25.05 -9.45 7.33
CA PRO A 3 -23.83 -8.67 7.10
C PRO A 3 -24.18 -7.28 6.55
N LYS A 4 -23.54 -6.25 7.09
CA LYS A 4 -23.60 -4.88 6.56
C LYS A 4 -22.46 -4.71 5.55
N ILE A 5 -22.77 -4.19 4.36
CA ILE A 5 -21.79 -3.88 3.32
C ILE A 5 -21.72 -2.36 3.20
N GLU A 6 -20.51 -1.80 3.28
CA GLU A 6 -20.26 -0.37 3.19
C GLU A 6 -19.08 -0.09 2.26
N PRO A 7 -19.16 0.93 1.39
CA PRO A 7 -18.02 1.38 0.61
C PRO A 7 -17.01 2.08 1.53
N VAL A 8 -15.73 1.74 1.39
CA VAL A 8 -14.63 2.35 2.14
C VAL A 8 -13.54 2.82 1.19
N GLY A 9 -12.93 3.94 1.52
CA GLY A 9 -11.82 4.50 0.76
C GLY A 9 -12.23 5.20 -0.54
N SER A 10 -11.23 5.74 -1.22
CA SER A 10 -11.37 6.38 -2.54
C SER A 10 -11.38 5.33 -3.65
N PRO A 11 -12.08 5.58 -4.78
CA PRO A 11 -12.07 4.66 -5.91
C PRO A 11 -10.66 4.41 -6.46
N THR A 12 -10.29 3.14 -6.58
CA THR A 12 -9.08 2.68 -7.27
C THR A 12 -9.42 2.30 -8.71
N LEU A 13 -8.47 2.45 -9.64
CA LEU A 13 -8.62 1.90 -11.00
C LEU A 13 -8.49 0.37 -10.99
N LEU A 14 -7.52 -0.16 -10.24
CA LEU A 14 -7.40 -1.59 -9.96
C LEU A 14 -6.86 -1.80 -8.54
N GLY A 15 -7.76 -1.88 -7.57
CA GLY A 15 -7.44 -2.07 -6.15
C GLY A 15 -7.04 -3.52 -5.85
N GLU A 16 -5.95 -3.71 -5.13
CA GLU A 16 -5.39 -5.05 -4.84
C GLU A 16 -4.56 -5.06 -3.54
N GLY A 17 -4.10 -6.26 -3.18
CA GLY A 17 -3.14 -6.48 -2.10
C GLY A 17 -3.57 -5.95 -0.73
N PRO A 18 -4.81 -6.23 -0.26
CA PRO A 18 -5.23 -5.80 1.07
C PRO A 18 -4.36 -6.47 2.14
N TYR A 19 -3.79 -5.65 3.02
CA TYR A 19 -2.99 -6.06 4.15
C TYR A 19 -3.52 -5.37 5.42
N TRP A 20 -3.90 -6.17 6.41
CA TRP A 20 -4.36 -5.66 7.70
C TRP A 20 -3.22 -5.59 8.70
N ASP A 21 -2.93 -4.39 9.20
CA ASP A 21 -1.99 -4.18 10.31
C ASP A 21 -2.75 -4.17 11.65
N GLU A 22 -2.70 -5.28 12.35
CA GLU A 22 -3.38 -5.45 13.65
C GLU A 22 -2.88 -4.46 14.71
N GLU A 23 -1.61 -4.07 14.67
CA GLU A 23 -1.01 -3.18 15.67
C GLU A 23 -1.61 -1.77 15.60
N THR A 24 -1.86 -1.29 14.38
CA THR A 24 -2.34 0.08 14.12
C THR A 24 -3.81 0.12 13.71
N GLN A 25 -4.48 -1.04 13.63
CA GLN A 25 -5.85 -1.20 13.13
C GLN A 25 -6.05 -0.50 11.78
N THR A 26 -5.07 -0.66 10.89
CA THR A 26 -5.02 0.02 9.60
C THR A 26 -5.03 -0.99 8.46
N LEU A 27 -5.93 -0.81 7.51
CA LEU A 27 -5.93 -1.51 6.25
C LEU A 27 -4.99 -0.77 5.28
N TYR A 28 -4.01 -1.47 4.76
CA TYR A 28 -3.18 -1.04 3.64
C TYR A 28 -3.61 -1.77 2.38
N TYR A 29 -3.60 -1.07 1.26
CA TYR A 29 -3.92 -1.65 -0.06
C TYR A 29 -3.30 -0.77 -1.15
N ILE A 30 -3.29 -1.25 -2.39
CA ILE A 30 -2.66 -0.55 -3.50
C ILE A 30 -3.61 -0.32 -4.67
N ASP A 31 -3.23 0.58 -5.57
CA ASP A 31 -3.68 0.54 -6.97
C ASP A 31 -2.53 0.01 -7.85
N VAL A 32 -2.82 -1.04 -8.61
CA VAL A 32 -1.84 -1.74 -9.46
C VAL A 32 -1.37 -0.86 -10.62
N THR A 33 -2.31 -0.12 -11.21
CA THR A 33 -2.14 0.62 -12.46
C THR A 33 -1.65 2.05 -12.24
N LYS A 34 -2.06 2.65 -11.12
CA LYS A 34 -1.55 3.90 -10.60
C LYS A 34 -0.80 3.56 -9.32
N PRO A 35 0.53 3.41 -9.33
CA PRO A 35 1.30 2.94 -8.18
C PRO A 35 1.12 3.81 -6.93
N ILE A 36 0.07 3.54 -6.17
CA ILE A 36 -0.37 4.31 -5.02
C ILE A 36 -0.58 3.31 -3.89
N LEU A 37 0.02 3.60 -2.74
CA LEU A 37 -0.25 2.92 -1.48
C LEU A 37 -1.31 3.71 -0.72
N PHE A 38 -2.35 3.02 -0.26
CA PHE A 38 -3.42 3.58 0.55
C PHE A 38 -3.33 3.07 1.99
N SER A 39 -3.80 3.88 2.92
CA SER A 39 -4.09 3.50 4.29
C SER A 39 -5.55 3.83 4.61
N TYR A 40 -6.20 3.00 5.42
CA TYR A 40 -7.56 3.22 5.88
C TYR A 40 -7.72 2.73 7.32
N LYS A 41 -8.19 3.63 8.21
CA LYS A 41 -8.49 3.33 9.62
C LYS A 41 -10.01 3.24 9.80
N PRO A 42 -10.61 2.04 9.98
CA PRO A 42 -12.06 1.88 10.04
C PRO A 42 -12.72 2.64 11.20
N GLU A 43 -12.06 2.74 12.35
CA GLU A 43 -12.61 3.41 13.55
C GLU A 43 -12.91 4.89 13.30
N THR A 44 -12.05 5.58 12.57
CA THR A 44 -12.16 7.03 12.31
C THR A 44 -12.66 7.35 10.90
N GLY A 45 -12.64 6.36 10.01
CA GLY A 45 -12.82 6.56 8.57
C GLY A 45 -11.66 7.31 7.90
N ALA A 46 -10.56 7.55 8.61
CA ALA A 46 -9.42 8.28 8.06
C ALA A 46 -8.77 7.47 6.93
N GLN A 47 -8.42 8.17 5.85
CA GLN A 47 -7.83 7.60 4.66
C GLN A 47 -6.71 8.50 4.14
N HIS A 48 -5.56 7.90 3.82
CA HIS A 48 -4.44 8.60 3.20
C HIS A 48 -3.91 7.80 2.03
N SER A 49 -3.11 8.45 1.19
CA SER A 49 -2.44 7.80 0.07
C SER A 49 -1.11 8.45 -0.26
N ALA A 50 -0.21 7.66 -0.82
CA ALA A 50 1.07 8.11 -1.31
C ALA A 50 1.44 7.38 -2.60
N GLU A 51 1.85 8.14 -3.62
CA GLU A 51 2.41 7.58 -4.86
C GLU A 51 3.75 6.90 -4.59
N ILE A 52 4.05 5.82 -5.29
CA ILE A 52 5.30 5.07 -5.22
C ILE A 52 6.07 5.30 -6.52
N GLU A 53 7.33 5.73 -6.42
CA GLU A 53 8.18 5.94 -7.60
C GLU A 53 8.62 4.60 -8.18
N THR A 54 7.99 4.19 -9.29
CA THR A 54 8.24 2.87 -9.89
C THR A 54 9.32 2.86 -10.97
N GLY A 55 9.74 4.03 -11.45
CA GLY A 55 10.74 4.19 -12.50
C GLY A 55 10.15 4.31 -13.92
N GLY A 56 8.83 4.31 -14.08
CA GLY A 56 8.19 4.58 -15.37
C GLY A 56 6.67 4.40 -15.35
N PRO A 57 5.94 4.96 -16.34
CA PRO A 57 4.48 4.96 -16.37
C PRO A 57 3.84 3.56 -16.56
N ASN A 58 4.63 2.59 -17.01
CA ASN A 58 4.17 1.23 -17.30
C ASN A 58 4.56 0.22 -16.20
N GLU A 59 5.29 0.66 -15.19
CA GLU A 59 5.64 -0.20 -14.06
C GLU A 59 4.41 -0.37 -13.16
N ARG A 60 4.29 -1.57 -12.57
CA ARG A 60 3.12 -1.99 -11.79
C ARG A 60 3.56 -2.49 -10.44
N ILE A 61 2.67 -2.31 -9.47
CA ILE A 61 2.80 -2.88 -8.12
C ILE A 61 1.69 -3.92 -7.92
N SER A 62 1.92 -4.95 -7.12
CA SER A 62 0.96 -6.06 -6.95
C SER A 62 0.68 -6.43 -5.50
N PHE A 63 1.54 -6.08 -4.56
CA PHE A 63 1.28 -6.28 -3.14
C PHE A 63 1.99 -5.23 -2.28
N VAL A 64 1.50 -5.10 -1.04
CA VAL A 64 2.16 -4.39 0.05
C VAL A 64 2.07 -5.22 1.32
N ILE A 65 3.19 -5.38 2.03
CA ILE A 65 3.23 -6.12 3.30
C ILE A 65 4.16 -5.40 4.27
N LYS A 66 3.69 -5.13 5.50
CA LYS A 66 4.53 -4.53 6.55
C LYS A 66 5.68 -5.49 6.92
N ILE A 67 6.87 -4.95 7.08
CA ILE A 67 8.03 -5.72 7.55
C ILE A 67 7.89 -5.90 9.06
N LYS A 68 7.85 -7.15 9.51
CA LYS A 68 7.76 -7.50 10.92
C LYS A 68 8.86 -6.80 11.73
N ASP A 69 8.49 -6.24 12.89
CA ASP A 69 9.37 -5.56 13.83
C ASP A 69 10.13 -4.35 13.23
N LYS A 70 9.65 -3.79 12.11
CA LYS A 70 10.18 -2.58 11.48
C LYS A 70 9.07 -1.54 11.34
N LYS A 71 9.17 -0.48 12.14
CA LYS A 71 8.25 0.65 12.07
C LYS A 71 8.23 1.24 10.67
N ASN A 72 7.02 1.48 10.14
CA ASN A 72 6.76 2.21 8.91
C ASN A 72 7.42 1.63 7.66
N LYS A 73 7.89 0.37 7.67
CA LYS A 73 8.55 -0.24 6.52
C LYS A 73 7.68 -1.30 5.90
N PHE A 74 7.56 -1.26 4.58
CA PHE A 74 6.74 -2.18 3.82
C PHE A 74 7.55 -2.74 2.66
N VAL A 75 7.40 -4.04 2.39
CA VAL A 75 7.80 -4.62 1.12
C VAL A 75 6.71 -4.34 0.10
N VAL A 76 7.10 -3.79 -1.05
CA VAL A 76 6.24 -3.53 -2.19
C VAL A 76 6.88 -4.14 -3.43
N SER A 77 6.09 -4.84 -4.23
CA SER A 77 6.54 -5.31 -5.55
C SER A 77 6.55 -4.17 -6.56
N ILE A 78 7.56 -4.13 -7.42
CA ILE A 78 7.61 -3.28 -8.61
C ILE A 78 8.09 -4.15 -9.76
N LYS A 79 7.18 -4.54 -10.65
CA LYS A 79 7.42 -5.52 -11.72
C LYS A 79 8.01 -6.82 -11.13
N ASN A 80 9.26 -7.13 -11.44
CA ASN A 80 9.97 -8.34 -11.02
C ASN A 80 10.98 -8.05 -9.90
N ARG A 81 10.71 -7.02 -9.08
CA ARG A 81 11.58 -6.59 -7.99
C ARG A 81 10.77 -6.44 -6.72
N PHE A 82 11.35 -6.83 -5.61
CA PHE A 82 10.87 -6.41 -4.30
C PHE A 82 11.65 -5.19 -3.87
N THR A 83 10.93 -4.26 -3.26
CA THR A 83 11.46 -3.00 -2.77
C THR A 83 10.94 -2.71 -1.38
N ILE A 84 11.63 -1.85 -0.64
CA ILE A 84 11.21 -1.37 0.66
C ILE A 84 10.82 0.10 0.53
N VAL A 85 9.60 0.44 0.89
CA VAL A 85 9.18 1.83 1.12
C VAL A 85 9.13 2.11 2.61
N THR A 86 9.38 3.36 2.99
CA THR A 86 9.18 3.83 4.36
C THR A 86 8.04 4.85 4.35
N TRP A 87 6.95 4.56 5.04
CA TRP A 87 5.75 5.42 5.08
C TRP A 87 5.07 5.33 6.43
N ASP A 88 4.65 6.47 6.98
CA ASP A 88 3.92 6.55 8.25
C ASP A 88 2.42 6.23 8.13
N GLY A 89 1.93 6.02 6.89
CA GLY A 89 0.53 5.79 6.63
C GLY A 89 -0.30 7.07 6.50
N GLU A 90 0.31 8.26 6.54
CA GLU A 90 -0.43 9.53 6.60
C GLU A 90 0.17 10.62 5.70
N SER A 91 1.50 10.72 5.67
CA SER A 91 2.23 11.73 4.91
C SER A 91 2.01 11.58 3.40
N PRO A 92 1.89 12.68 2.65
CA PRO A 92 1.78 12.61 1.19
C PRO A 92 3.06 12.05 0.56
N GLY A 93 2.93 11.45 -0.62
CA GLY A 93 4.05 10.98 -1.42
C GLY A 93 4.78 12.10 -2.20
N PRO A 94 5.70 11.74 -3.11
CA PRO A 94 6.01 10.38 -3.52
C PRO A 94 6.89 9.62 -2.50
N LEU A 95 6.76 8.30 -2.48
CA LEU A 95 7.62 7.37 -1.75
C LEU A 95 8.70 6.84 -2.69
N THR A 96 9.96 7.02 -2.32
CA THR A 96 11.11 6.46 -3.06
C THR A 96 11.41 5.03 -2.58
N PRO A 97 11.24 4.01 -3.42
CA PRO A 97 11.51 2.63 -3.03
C PRO A 97 13.00 2.32 -2.98
N GLN A 98 13.41 1.59 -1.95
CA GLN A 98 14.75 1.03 -1.84
C GLN A 98 14.74 -0.38 -2.41
N HIS A 99 15.64 -0.68 -3.33
CA HIS A 99 15.76 -2.04 -3.87
C HIS A 99 16.03 -3.06 -2.74
N LEU A 100 15.34 -4.19 -2.77
CA LEU A 100 15.57 -5.32 -1.86
C LEU A 100 16.16 -6.51 -2.60
N VAL A 101 15.47 -6.98 -3.65
CA VAL A 101 15.90 -8.15 -4.44
C VAL A 101 15.15 -8.19 -5.77
N ASP A 102 15.77 -8.76 -6.81
CA ASP A 102 15.13 -9.13 -8.07
C ASP A 102 14.60 -10.57 -8.00
N VAL A 103 13.44 -10.85 -8.59
CA VAL A 103 12.78 -12.17 -8.57
C VAL A 103 12.40 -12.62 -9.99
N GLU A 104 12.30 -13.94 -10.21
CA GLU A 104 11.91 -14.60 -11.47
C GLU A 104 10.60 -15.39 -11.33
#